data_AF-A0A8X6R7L5-F1
#
_entry.id   AF-A0A8X6R7L5-F1
#
_cell.length_a   1.000
_cell.length_b   1.000
_cell.length_c   1.000
_cell.angle_alpha   90.00
_cell.angle_beta   90.00
_cell.angle_gamma   90.00
#
_symmetry.space_group_name_H-M   'P 1'
#
loop_
_entity.id
_entity.type
_entity.pdbx_description
1 polymer ?
#
loop_
_entity_poly.entity_id
_entity_poly.type
_entity_poly.pdbx_seq_one_letter_code
_entity_poly.pdbx_strand_id
1 'polypeptide(L)'
;MMSSVIAAFFHCVSGKNNSLHGQCLEGSESWCRYQRAKAAGSPLKKIEQGLPNKIINQIKPTYLKLCNETLLKKCLHGKTQNCNESYNNILWNIVPKNIFIGLETFRLGALLALILYNSGYAGILSVIRNVNGSLPESVAQELLKFDKQRISTSLRHSLPIAKLSRKKEKQLGKQKVLRMKKQKA
;
A
#
# COMPACT_ATOMS: atom_id res chain seq x y z
N MET A 1 -7.29 -16.10 -10.00
CA MET A 1 -7.08 -14.91 -9.14
C MET A 1 -8.11 -14.83 -8.03
N MET A 2 -9.39 -14.73 -8.35
CA MET A 2 -10.47 -14.78 -7.35
C MET A 2 -10.36 -16.04 -6.47
N SER A 3 -10.23 -17.22 -7.09
CA SER A 3 -10.02 -18.49 -6.40
C SER A 3 -8.83 -18.47 -5.44
N SER A 4 -7.71 -17.87 -5.84
CA SER A 4 -6.50 -17.74 -5.01
C SER A 4 -6.70 -16.78 -3.82
N VAL A 5 -7.45 -15.69 -3.99
CA VAL A 5 -7.75 -14.74 -2.90
C VAL A 5 -8.75 -15.34 -1.93
N ILE A 6 -9.77 -16.04 -2.43
CA ILE A 6 -10.71 -16.80 -1.61
C ILE A 6 -9.97 -17.90 -0.83
N ALA A 7 -9.08 -18.66 -1.47
CA ALA A 7 -8.25 -19.65 -0.81
C ALA A 7 -7.39 -19.04 0.31
N ALA A 8 -6.88 -17.82 0.15
CA ALA A 8 -6.13 -17.12 1.19
C ALA A 8 -7.00 -16.82 2.42
N PHE A 9 -8.27 -16.42 2.24
CA PHE A 9 -9.19 -16.24 3.36
C PHE A 9 -9.40 -17.55 4.13
N PHE A 10 -9.81 -18.61 3.42
CA PHE A 10 -10.10 -19.90 4.05
C PHE A 10 -8.86 -20.53 4.70
N HIS A 11 -7.68 -20.32 4.12
CA HIS A 11 -6.42 -20.69 4.76
C HIS A 11 -6.18 -19.95 6.08
N CYS A 12 -6.37 -18.63 6.11
CA CYS A 12 -6.13 -17.81 7.30
C CYS A 12 -7.10 -18.12 8.45
N VAL A 13 -8.34 -18.50 8.13
CA VAL A 13 -9.34 -18.85 9.15
C VAL A 13 -9.34 -20.33 9.51
N SER A 14 -8.58 -21.16 8.78
CA SER A 14 -8.40 -22.58 9.08
C SER A 14 -7.74 -22.74 10.45
N GLY A 15 -8.24 -23.71 11.22
CA GLY A 15 -7.76 -23.97 12.57
C GLY A 15 -7.81 -25.44 12.95
N LYS A 16 -7.34 -25.76 14.16
CA LYS A 16 -7.28 -27.14 14.68
C LYS A 16 -8.59 -27.92 14.57
N ASN A 17 -9.71 -27.25 14.83
CA ASN A 17 -11.03 -27.88 14.85
C ASN A 17 -11.80 -27.71 13.52
N ASN A 18 -11.26 -26.94 12.58
CA ASN A 18 -11.93 -26.65 11.31
C ASN A 18 -10.89 -26.47 10.20
N SER A 19 -10.52 -27.57 9.56
CA SER A 19 -9.53 -27.60 8.48
C SER A 19 -10.16 -27.10 7.18
N LEU A 20 -9.88 -25.84 6.83
CA LEU A 20 -10.42 -25.15 5.65
C LEU A 20 -9.40 -25.02 4.53
N HIS A 21 -8.48 -25.98 4.42
CA HIS A 21 -7.40 -25.96 3.44
C HIS A 21 -7.82 -26.44 2.04
N GLY A 22 -9.06 -26.90 1.83
CA GLY A 22 -9.52 -27.49 0.57
C GLY A 22 -9.46 -26.57 -0.64
N GLN A 23 -9.43 -25.25 -0.44
CA GLN A 23 -9.27 -24.28 -1.54
C GLN A 23 -7.81 -23.92 -1.83
N CYS A 24 -6.87 -24.35 -0.98
CA CYS A 24 -5.45 -24.16 -1.22
C CYS A 24 -4.99 -25.07 -2.37
N LEU A 25 -4.04 -24.59 -3.18
CA LEU A 25 -3.37 -25.39 -4.21
C LEU A 25 -2.80 -26.67 -3.59
N GLU A 26 -2.95 -27.80 -4.26
CA GLU A 26 -2.43 -29.08 -3.80
C GLU A 26 -0.98 -29.31 -4.26
N GLY A 27 -0.31 -30.31 -3.68
CA GLY A 27 1.03 -30.73 -4.06
C GLY A 27 2.17 -30.17 -3.21
N SER A 28 3.39 -30.67 -3.48
CA SER A 28 4.63 -30.36 -2.77
C SER A 28 5.05 -28.89 -2.91
N GLU A 29 4.67 -28.25 -4.02
CA GLU A 29 4.95 -26.84 -4.30
C GLU A 29 3.86 -25.88 -3.79
N SER A 30 2.87 -26.40 -3.06
CA SER A 30 1.84 -25.55 -2.47
C SER A 30 2.43 -24.55 -1.48
N TRP A 31 1.94 -23.31 -1.52
CA TRP A 31 2.23 -22.33 -0.47
C TRP A 31 1.59 -22.70 0.87
N CYS A 32 0.57 -23.57 0.86
CA CYS A 32 -0.13 -24.04 2.05
C CYS A 32 0.63 -25.22 2.67
N ARG A 33 1.11 -25.03 3.91
CA ARG A 33 1.85 -26.06 4.66
C ARG A 33 1.04 -27.34 4.84
N TYR A 34 -0.28 -27.24 5.01
CA TYR A 34 -1.15 -28.40 5.12
C TYR A 34 -1.14 -29.25 3.85
N GLN A 35 -1.30 -28.62 2.69
CA GLN A 35 -1.31 -29.33 1.41
C GLN A 35 0.05 -29.96 1.08
N ARG A 36 1.15 -29.29 1.46
CA ARG A 36 2.49 -29.87 1.36
C ARG A 36 2.68 -31.10 2.23
N ALA A 37 2.24 -31.04 3.50
CA ALA A 37 2.35 -32.15 4.43
C ALA A 37 1.53 -33.35 3.94
N LYS A 38 0.30 -33.09 3.47
CA LYS A 38 -0.59 -34.09 2.83
C LYS A 38 0.09 -34.75 1.62
N ALA A 39 0.67 -33.96 0.72
CA ALA A 39 1.36 -34.48 -0.47
C ALA A 39 2.61 -35.31 -0.14
N ALA A 40 3.33 -34.97 0.94
CA ALA A 40 4.51 -35.68 1.39
C ALA A 40 4.21 -36.87 2.33
N GLY A 41 2.94 -37.15 2.64
CA GLY A 41 2.56 -38.18 3.62
C GLY A 41 3.09 -37.92 5.04
N SER A 42 3.38 -36.66 5.38
CA SER A 42 4.01 -36.29 6.65
C SER A 42 3.03 -35.57 7.59
N PRO A 43 3.19 -35.71 8.91
CA PRO A 43 2.33 -34.99 9.85
C PRO A 43 2.61 -33.48 9.84
N LEU A 44 1.56 -32.67 10.04
CA LEU A 44 1.75 -31.23 10.26
C LEU A 44 2.41 -30.96 11.61
N LYS A 45 3.57 -30.32 11.58
CA LYS A 45 4.31 -29.90 12.79
C LYS A 45 3.57 -28.85 13.63
N LYS A 46 2.79 -27.97 12.99
CA LYS A 46 2.07 -26.88 13.66
C LYS A 46 0.71 -26.70 13.03
N ILE A 47 -0.31 -26.68 13.87
CA ILE A 47 -1.70 -26.40 13.48
C ILE A 47 -2.06 -25.03 14.04
N GLU A 48 -2.48 -24.11 13.18
CA GLU A 48 -2.94 -22.78 13.59
C GLU A 48 -4.26 -22.91 14.38
N GLN A 49 -4.52 -21.98 15.30
CA GLN A 49 -5.77 -21.99 16.07
C GLN A 49 -6.98 -21.51 15.23
N GLY A 50 -6.73 -20.78 14.14
CA GLY A 50 -7.76 -20.14 13.33
C GLY A 50 -8.38 -18.92 14.01
N LEU A 51 -9.48 -18.42 13.45
CA LEU A 51 -10.26 -17.32 14.03
C LEU A 51 -11.57 -17.84 14.65
N PRO A 52 -12.13 -17.18 15.68
CA PRO A 52 -13.45 -17.54 16.20
C PRO A 52 -14.55 -17.39 15.14
N ASN A 53 -15.50 -18.32 15.10
CA ASN A 53 -16.59 -18.33 14.11
C ASN A 53 -17.38 -17.01 14.04
N LYS A 54 -17.57 -16.33 15.18
CA LYS A 54 -18.24 -15.02 15.23
C LYS A 54 -17.51 -13.96 14.39
N ILE A 55 -16.17 -13.93 14.46
CA ILE A 55 -15.32 -13.02 13.69
C ILE A 55 -15.32 -13.41 12.21
N ILE A 56 -15.21 -14.72 11.91
CA ILE A 56 -15.27 -15.22 10.53
C ILE A 56 -16.58 -14.79 9.87
N ASN A 57 -17.72 -15.00 10.54
CA ASN A 57 -19.03 -14.66 10.00
C ASN A 57 -19.22 -13.16 9.77
N GLN A 58 -18.60 -12.30 10.59
CA GLN A 58 -18.62 -10.85 10.39
C GLN A 58 -17.74 -10.42 9.21
N ILE A 59 -16.55 -11.00 9.05
CA ILE A 59 -15.57 -10.58 8.04
C ILE A 59 -15.86 -11.19 6.66
N LYS A 60 -16.33 -12.45 6.62
CA LYS A 60 -16.50 -13.24 5.39
C LYS A 60 -17.33 -12.52 4.32
N PRO A 61 -18.49 -11.90 4.61
CA PRO A 61 -19.27 -11.21 3.58
C PRO A 61 -18.48 -10.06 2.93
N THR A 62 -17.78 -9.27 3.74
CA THR A 62 -16.95 -8.16 3.27
C THR A 62 -15.77 -8.68 2.45
N TYR A 63 -15.09 -9.72 2.93
CA TYR A 63 -13.95 -10.30 2.21
C TYR A 63 -14.38 -10.85 0.85
N LEU A 64 -15.50 -11.58 0.77
CA LEU A 64 -16.01 -12.12 -0.49
C LEU A 64 -16.46 -11.01 -1.46
N LYS A 65 -17.04 -9.91 -0.96
CA LYS A 65 -17.31 -8.72 -1.80
C LYS A 65 -16.01 -8.13 -2.37
N LEU A 66 -14.92 -8.11 -1.59
CA LEU A 66 -13.61 -7.66 -2.05
C LEU A 66 -12.96 -8.62 -3.06
N CYS A 67 -13.35 -9.89 -3.08
CA CYS A 67 -12.94 -10.86 -4.10
C CYS A 67 -13.58 -10.64 -5.47
N ASN A 68 -14.47 -9.65 -5.63
CA ASN A 68 -15.10 -9.32 -6.91
C ASN A 68 -14.05 -9.12 -8.01
N GLU A 69 -14.25 -9.77 -9.17
CA GLU A 69 -13.27 -9.78 -10.25
C GLU A 69 -12.95 -8.38 -10.78
N THR A 70 -13.94 -7.50 -10.88
CA THR A 70 -13.76 -6.10 -11.32
C THR A 70 -12.90 -5.31 -10.32
N LEU A 71 -13.04 -5.56 -9.02
CA LEU A 71 -12.17 -4.97 -8.00
C LEU A 71 -10.75 -5.54 -8.08
N LEU A 72 -10.61 -6.86 -8.19
CA LEU A 72 -9.31 -7.52 -8.28
C LEU A 72 -8.53 -7.13 -9.55
N LYS A 73 -9.21 -6.93 -10.69
CA LYS A 73 -8.60 -6.41 -11.92
C LYS A 73 -7.96 -5.03 -11.70
N LYS A 74 -8.53 -4.18 -10.82
CA LYS A 74 -7.91 -2.88 -10.47
C LYS A 74 -6.59 -3.06 -9.73
N CYS A 75 -6.44 -4.12 -8.92
CA CYS A 75 -5.20 -4.44 -8.22
C CYS A 75 -4.08 -4.89 -9.15
N LEU A 76 -4.38 -5.44 -10.34
CA LEU A 76 -3.37 -5.89 -11.31
C LEU A 76 -2.56 -4.75 -11.93
N HIS A 77 -3.18 -3.58 -12.05
CA HIS A 77 -2.53 -2.40 -12.63
C HIS A 77 -1.35 -1.91 -11.79
N GLY A 78 -1.21 -2.40 -10.54
CA GLY A 78 -0.14 -1.99 -9.64
C GLY A 78 -0.14 -0.49 -9.36
N LYS A 79 -1.26 0.19 -9.62
CA LYS A 79 -1.48 1.56 -9.17
C LYS A 79 -1.48 1.51 -7.65
N THR A 80 -0.64 2.31 -7.01
CA THR A 80 -0.78 2.54 -5.57
C THR A 80 -2.17 3.09 -5.36
N GLN A 81 -2.94 2.42 -4.52
CA GLN A 81 -4.38 2.62 -4.39
C GLN A 81 -4.73 3.89 -3.62
N ASN A 82 -3.83 4.87 -3.54
CA ASN A 82 -3.96 5.92 -2.56
C ASN A 82 -3.43 7.26 -3.07
N CYS A 83 -4.28 8.04 -3.73
CA CYS A 83 -4.01 9.47 -3.90
C CYS A 83 -3.81 10.15 -2.54
N ASN A 84 -4.42 9.64 -1.47
CA ASN A 84 -4.21 10.15 -0.11
C ASN A 84 -2.82 9.80 0.44
N GLU A 85 -2.08 8.82 -0.11
CA GLU A 85 -0.67 8.60 0.23
C GLU A 85 0.18 9.79 -0.20
N SER A 86 -0.18 10.44 -1.32
CA SER A 86 0.55 11.62 -1.80
C SER A 86 0.34 12.82 -0.87
N TYR A 87 -0.91 13.12 -0.48
CA TYR A 87 -1.20 14.16 0.51
C TYR A 87 -0.52 13.84 1.86
N ASN A 88 -0.70 12.62 2.35
CA ASN A 88 -0.09 12.17 3.60
C ASN A 88 1.43 12.31 3.55
N ASN A 89 2.07 11.95 2.44
CA ASN A 89 3.51 12.12 2.28
C ASN A 89 3.93 13.60 2.40
N ILE A 90 3.17 14.53 1.81
CA ILE A 90 3.42 15.97 1.98
C ILE A 90 3.24 16.37 3.45
N LEU A 91 2.12 16.00 4.07
CA LEU A 91 1.83 16.32 5.47
C LEU A 91 2.95 15.82 6.41
N TRP A 92 3.39 14.58 6.25
CA TRP A 92 4.40 13.98 7.12
C TRP A 92 5.82 14.51 6.85
N ASN A 93 6.08 15.10 5.69
CA ASN A 93 7.32 15.83 5.45
C ASN A 93 7.33 17.21 6.13
N ILE A 94 6.16 17.85 6.27
CA ILE A 94 6.02 19.13 6.98
C ILE A 94 5.94 18.92 8.50
N VAL A 95 5.19 17.89 8.91
CA VAL A 95 4.83 17.58 10.30
C VAL A 95 5.24 16.13 10.58
N PRO A 96 6.50 15.86 10.93
CA PRO A 96 6.98 14.48 11.05
C PRO A 96 6.27 13.71 12.17
N LYS A 97 5.89 12.45 11.88
CA LYS A 97 5.16 11.58 12.83
C LYS A 97 5.98 11.11 14.03
N ASN A 98 7.30 11.19 13.92
CA ASN A 98 8.25 10.65 14.88
C ASN A 98 8.62 11.65 15.97
N ILE A 99 8.02 12.84 15.96
CA ILE A 99 8.22 13.86 16.99
C ILE A 99 6.87 14.31 17.54
N PHE A 100 6.87 14.76 18.80
CA PHE A 100 5.69 15.39 19.39
C PHE A 100 5.51 16.79 18.81
N ILE A 101 4.29 17.12 18.37
CA ILE A 101 3.94 18.40 17.76
C ILE A 101 2.62 18.86 18.37
N GLY A 102 2.56 20.14 18.77
CA GLY A 102 1.35 20.75 19.32
C GLY A 102 0.21 20.82 18.29
N LEU A 103 -1.03 20.84 18.78
CA LEU A 103 -2.23 20.80 17.92
C LEU A 103 -2.28 21.95 16.91
N GLU A 104 -1.91 23.17 17.32
CA GLU A 104 -1.93 24.34 16.43
C GLU A 104 -0.90 24.23 15.30
N THR A 105 0.32 23.76 15.61
CA THR A 105 1.36 23.50 14.60
C THR A 105 0.92 22.40 13.64
N PHE A 106 0.27 21.35 14.14
CA PHE A 106 -0.29 20.28 13.32
C PHE A 106 -1.37 20.82 12.36
N ARG A 107 -2.30 21.65 12.87
CA ARG A 107 -3.36 22.29 12.06
C ARG A 107 -2.76 23.14 10.94
N LEU A 108 -1.77 23.97 11.26
CA LEU A 108 -1.09 24.80 10.26
C LEU A 108 -0.39 23.93 9.21
N GLY A 109 0.34 22.90 9.62
CA GLY A 109 1.02 22.00 8.71
C GLY A 109 0.06 21.22 7.79
N ALA A 110 -1.13 20.84 8.30
CA ALA A 110 -2.18 20.23 7.49
C ALA A 110 -2.74 21.19 6.42
N LEU A 111 -2.97 22.46 6.78
CA LEU A 111 -3.41 23.48 5.81
C LEU A 111 -2.34 23.75 4.74
N LEU A 112 -1.06 23.84 5.14
CA LEU A 112 0.06 23.98 4.19
C LEU A 112 0.17 22.78 3.25
N ALA A 113 0.04 21.56 3.79
CA ALA A 113 0.05 20.34 2.99
C ALA A 113 -1.09 20.32 1.97
N LEU A 114 -2.29 20.79 2.35
CA LEU A 114 -3.45 20.87 1.48
C LEU A 114 -3.20 21.81 0.31
N ILE A 115 -2.62 22.99 0.58
CA ILE A 115 -2.28 23.97 -0.46
C ILE A 115 -1.21 23.41 -1.40
N LEU A 116 -0.14 22.83 -0.86
CA LEU A 116 0.93 22.23 -1.67
C LEU A 116 0.41 21.05 -2.53
N TYR A 117 -0.52 20.27 -2.00
CA TYR A 117 -1.14 19.17 -2.72
C TYR A 117 -1.97 19.67 -3.91
N ASN A 118 -2.88 20.61 -3.67
CA ASN A 118 -3.83 21.08 -4.68
C ASN A 118 -3.24 22.11 -5.65
N SER A 119 -2.46 23.06 -5.14
CA SER A 119 -2.02 24.26 -5.86
C SER A 119 -0.50 24.40 -5.92
N GLY A 120 0.26 23.51 -5.28
CA GLY A 120 1.71 23.57 -5.29
C GLY A 120 2.28 24.80 -4.58
N TYR A 121 3.50 25.15 -4.95
CA TYR A 121 4.19 26.33 -4.43
C TYR A 121 3.56 27.65 -4.92
N ALA A 122 2.87 27.66 -6.06
CA ALA A 122 2.07 28.80 -6.51
C ALA A 122 0.96 29.15 -5.50
N GLY A 123 0.32 28.14 -4.90
CA GLY A 123 -0.67 28.36 -3.83
C GLY A 123 -0.05 28.97 -2.58
N ILE A 124 1.14 28.49 -2.18
CA ILE A 124 1.89 29.04 -1.05
C ILE A 124 2.30 30.49 -1.32
N LEU A 125 2.75 30.81 -2.54
CA LEU A 125 3.08 32.16 -2.95
C LEU A 125 1.88 33.12 -2.80
N SER A 126 0.67 32.66 -3.13
CA SER A 126 -0.56 33.44 -2.92
C SER A 126 -0.79 33.74 -1.43
N VAL A 127 -0.63 32.74 -0.55
CA VAL A 127 -0.76 32.95 0.90
C VAL A 127 0.28 33.94 1.41
N ILE A 128 1.56 33.77 1.03
CA ILE A 128 2.64 34.66 1.46
C ILE A 128 2.37 36.10 1.02
N ARG A 129 1.88 36.30 -0.21
CA ARG A 129 1.53 37.62 -0.72
C ARG A 129 0.40 38.29 0.08
N ASN A 130 -0.57 37.51 0.53
CA ASN A 130 -1.68 38.01 1.33
C ASN A 130 -1.27 38.33 2.79
N VAL A 131 -0.32 37.58 3.37
CA VAL A 131 0.09 37.77 4.78
C VAL A 131 1.24 38.77 4.92
N ASN A 132 2.22 38.74 4.02
CA ASN A 132 3.48 39.50 4.15
C ASN A 132 3.64 40.60 3.09
N GLY A 133 2.64 40.82 2.22
CA GLY A 133 2.73 41.78 1.13
C GLY A 133 3.63 41.30 -0.02
N SER A 134 4.44 42.19 -0.61
CA SER A 134 5.23 41.83 -1.80
C SER A 134 6.45 40.96 -1.46
N LEU A 135 6.55 39.81 -2.11
CA LEU A 135 7.74 38.96 -2.08
C LEU A 135 8.72 39.38 -3.21
N PRO A 136 10.04 39.37 -2.99
CA PRO A 136 11.00 39.61 -4.08
C PRO A 136 10.77 38.66 -5.25
N GLU A 137 10.83 39.20 -6.47
CA GLU A 137 10.51 38.44 -7.69
C GLU A 137 11.44 37.22 -7.86
N SER A 138 12.71 37.34 -7.45
CA SER A 138 13.67 36.23 -7.47
C SER A 138 13.19 35.02 -6.65
N VAL A 139 12.61 35.27 -5.47
CA VAL A 139 12.08 34.21 -4.59
C VAL A 139 10.81 33.61 -5.18
N ALA A 140 9.92 34.45 -5.73
CA ALA A 140 8.71 33.98 -6.40
C ALA A 140 9.04 33.07 -7.58
N GLN A 141 10.03 33.41 -8.39
CA GLN A 141 10.48 32.59 -9.52
C GLN A 141 11.07 31.25 -9.08
N GLU A 142 11.87 31.21 -8.00
CA GLU A 142 12.41 29.94 -7.50
C GLU A 142 11.31 29.01 -6.95
N LEU A 143 10.30 29.56 -6.26
CA LEU A 143 9.13 28.78 -5.83
C LEU A 143 8.37 28.16 -7.02
N LEU A 144 8.15 28.93 -8.08
CA LEU A 144 7.49 28.43 -9.30
C LEU A 144 8.33 27.38 -10.04
N LYS A 145 9.67 27.45 -9.94
CA LYS A 145 10.57 26.43 -10.49
C LYS A 145 10.45 25.10 -9.75
N PHE A 146 10.23 25.10 -8.43
CA PHE A 146 9.93 23.86 -7.70
C PHE A 146 8.62 23.22 -8.19
N ASP A 147 7.60 24.02 -8.53
CA ASP A 147 6.39 23.49 -9.14
C ASP A 147 6.64 22.85 -10.51
N LYS A 148 7.44 23.49 -11.36
CA LYS A 148 7.84 22.92 -12.66
C LYS A 148 8.56 21.58 -12.47
N GLN A 149 9.49 21.48 -11.51
CA GLN A 149 10.19 20.23 -11.19
C GLN A 149 9.25 19.16 -10.66
N ARG A 150 8.32 19.52 -9.76
CA ARG A 150 7.29 18.62 -9.21
C ARG A 150 6.43 18.03 -10.33
N ILE A 151 5.94 18.88 -11.24
CA ILE A 151 5.10 18.46 -12.38
C ILE A 151 5.89 17.55 -13.33
N SER A 152 7.11 17.95 -13.71
CA SER A 152 7.99 17.15 -14.57
C SER A 152 8.28 15.76 -13.98
N THR A 153 8.58 15.72 -12.68
CA THR A 153 8.80 14.47 -11.93
C THR A 153 7.54 13.60 -11.93
N SER A 154 6.37 14.18 -11.66
CA SER A 154 5.08 13.49 -11.68
C SER A 154 4.77 12.90 -13.05
N LEU A 155 4.95 13.69 -14.13
CA LEU A 155 4.78 13.23 -15.51
C LEU A 155 5.73 12.07 -15.82
N ARG A 156 7.03 12.20 -15.49
CA ARG A 156 8.01 11.13 -15.66
C ARG A 156 7.61 9.86 -14.92
N HIS A 157 7.12 9.96 -13.68
CA HIS A 157 6.66 8.80 -12.92
C HIS A 157 5.35 8.21 -13.45
N SER A 158 4.52 9.01 -14.13
CA SER A 158 3.26 8.56 -14.72
C SER A 158 3.46 7.81 -16.06
N LEU A 159 4.62 7.98 -16.71
CA LEU A 159 4.96 7.27 -17.95
C LEU A 159 4.84 5.74 -17.80
N PRO A 160 4.35 5.02 -18.84
CA PRO A 160 4.24 3.56 -18.82
C PRO A 160 5.57 2.87 -18.53
N ILE A 161 6.66 3.34 -19.16
CA ILE A 161 8.01 2.78 -18.99
C ILE A 161 8.46 2.87 -17.52
N ALA A 162 8.26 4.03 -16.88
CA ALA A 162 8.60 4.22 -15.47
C ALA A 162 7.74 3.33 -14.55
N LYS A 163 6.46 3.14 -14.87
CA LYS A 163 5.57 2.22 -14.13
C LYS A 163 6.01 0.75 -14.28
N LEU A 164 6.38 0.33 -15.48
CA LEU A 164 6.86 -1.02 -15.76
C LEU A 164 8.19 -1.31 -15.04
N SER A 165 9.14 -0.37 -15.07
CA SER A 165 10.40 -0.49 -14.34
C SER A 165 10.17 -0.71 -12.84
N ARG A 166 9.34 0.13 -12.20
CA ARG A 166 8.96 -0.04 -10.78
C ARG A 166 8.30 -1.40 -10.50
N LYS A 167 7.48 -1.90 -11.41
CA LYS A 167 6.84 -3.23 -11.27
C LYS A 167 7.89 -4.34 -11.30
N LYS A 168 8.88 -4.25 -12.19
CA LYS A 168 10.00 -5.20 -12.30
C LYS A 168 10.86 -5.19 -11.04
N GLU A 169 11.24 -4.02 -10.54
CA GLU A 169 11.99 -3.86 -9.28
C GLU A 169 11.24 -4.48 -8.09
N LYS A 170 9.93 -4.21 -7.96
CA LYS A 170 9.10 -4.81 -6.90
C LYS A 170 9.04 -6.34 -7.02
N GLN A 171 8.98 -6.90 -8.23
CA GLN A 171 9.01 -8.35 -8.43
C GLN A 171 10.36 -8.96 -8.01
N LEU A 172 11.47 -8.32 -8.40
CA LEU A 172 12.82 -8.74 -7.99
C LEU A 172 12.99 -8.70 -6.46
N GLY A 173 12.48 -7.64 -5.81
CA GLY A 173 12.49 -7.53 -4.34
C GLY A 173 11.71 -8.67 -3.67
N LYS A 174 10.51 -9.00 -4.18
CA LYS A 174 9.73 -10.14 -3.68
C LYS A 174 10.47 -11.47 -3.84
N GLN A 175 11.09 -11.71 -4.99
CA GLN A 175 11.86 -12.93 -5.24
C GLN A 175 13.04 -13.07 -4.25
N LYS A 176 13.76 -11.98 -3.97
CA LYS A 176 14.83 -11.97 -2.95
C LYS A 176 14.31 -12.37 -1.56
N VAL A 177 13.19 -11.79 -1.12
CA VAL A 177 12.57 -12.11 0.17
C VAL A 177 12.12 -13.58 0.23
N LEU A 178 11.53 -14.10 -0.85
CA LEU A 178 11.13 -15.51 -0.95
C LEU A 178 12.33 -16.46 -0.86
N ARG A 179 13.45 -16.12 -1.51
CA ARG A 179 14.68 -16.91 -1.45
C ARG A 179 15.28 -16.92 -0.04
N MET A 180 15.31 -15.76 0.64
CA MET A 180 15.75 -15.67 2.04
C MET A 180 14.86 -16.48 3.00
N LYS A 181 13.54 -16.50 2.77
CA LYS A 181 12.62 -17.32 3.59
C LYS A 181 12.80 -18.82 3.35
N LYS A 182 13.14 -19.26 2.13
CA LYS A 182 13.47 -20.66 1.83
C LYS A 182 14.77 -21.12 2.48
N GLN A 183 15.74 -20.22 2.69
CA GLN A 183 17.02 -20.55 3.35
C GLN A 183 16.93 -20.63 4.88
N LYS A 184 15.85 -20.10 5.48
CA LYS A 184 15.62 -20.10 6.93
C LYS A 184 14.60 -21.16 7.41
N ALA A 185 14.06 -21.96 6.50
CA ALA A 185 13.02 -22.97 6.77
C ALA A 185 13.57 -24.37 6.50
#